data_AF-A0A1I2ET35-F1
#
_entry.id   AF-A0A1I2ET35-F1
#
_cell.length_a   1.000
_cell.length_b   1.000
_cell.length_c   1.000
_cell.angle_alpha   90.00
_cell.angle_beta   90.00
_cell.angle_gamma   90.00
#
_symmetry.space_group_name_H-M   'P 1'
#
loop_
_entity.id
_entity.type
_entity.pdbx_description
1 polymer ?
#
loop_
_entity_poly.entity_id
_entity_poly.type
_entity_poly.pdbx_seq_one_letter_code
_entity_poly.pdbx_strand_id
1 'polypeptide(L)' 'MILEDFNLENAERRLCNEALTTAGNIVGAASLLGITRHALKRRIIKLGLEWPRRGGQSAAVSASASAHTS' A
#
# COMPACT_ATOMS: atom_id res chain seq x y z
N MET A 1 21.22 -18.88 4.96
CA MET A 1 19.79 -18.68 4.64
C MET A 1 19.17 -18.05 5.87
N ILE A 2 19.12 -16.72 5.93
CA ILE A 2 18.51 -16.01 7.07
C ILE A 2 17.02 -16.13 6.86
N LEU A 3 16.36 -16.88 7.72
CA LEU A 3 14.92 -16.92 7.83
C LEU A 3 14.53 -15.53 8.36
N GLU A 4 14.33 -14.57 7.44
CA GLU A 4 13.73 -13.29 7.77
C GLU A 4 12.47 -13.63 8.55
N ASP A 5 12.53 -13.35 9.86
CA ASP A 5 11.61 -13.76 10.90
C ASP A 5 10.16 -13.83 10.42
N PHE A 6 9.37 -14.73 11.01
CA PHE A 6 7.91 -14.88 10.87
C PHE A 6 7.14 -13.58 11.23
N ASN A 7 7.46 -12.50 10.54
CA ASN A 7 7.02 -11.16 10.81
C ASN A 7 5.77 -10.94 9.99
N LEU A 8 4.71 -11.62 10.45
CA LEU A 8 3.35 -11.49 9.95
C LEU A 8 2.95 -10.01 9.86
N GLU A 9 3.42 -9.18 10.79
CA GLU A 9 3.19 -7.74 10.78
C GLU A 9 3.82 -7.06 9.57
N ASN A 10 5.06 -7.38 9.22
CA ASN A 10 5.72 -6.81 8.04
C ASN A 10 5.07 -7.30 6.73
N ALA A 11 4.68 -8.57 6.67
CA ALA A 11 3.93 -9.10 5.53
C ALA A 11 2.56 -8.40 5.39
N GLU A 12 1.82 -8.25 6.50
CA GLU A 12 0.54 -7.55 6.55
C GLU A 12 0.70 -6.08 6.15
N ARG A 13 1.75 -5.40 6.63
CA ARG A 13 2.10 -4.03 6.27
C ARG A 13 2.31 -3.86 4.77
N ARG A 14 3.11 -4.74 4.15
CA ARG A 14 3.38 -4.71 2.71
C ARG A 14 2.10 -4.91 1.89
N LEU A 15 1.32 -5.94 2.24
CA LEU A 15 0.08 -6.29 1.55
C LEU A 15 -0.96 -5.15 1.64
N CYS A 16 -1.14 -4.57 2.82
CA CYS A 16 -2.03 -3.44 3.00
C CYS A 16 -1.57 -2.21 2.21
N ASN A 17 -0.27 -1.91 2.20
CA ASN A 17 0.27 -0.77 1.45
C ASN A 17 0.06 -0.95 -0.06
N GLU A 18 0.34 -2.13 -0.60
CA GLU A 18 0.13 -2.45 -2.01
C GLU A 18 -1.34 -2.29 -2.42
N ALA A 19 -2.28 -2.88 -1.66
CA ALA A 19 -3.70 -2.74 -1.94
C ALA A 19 -4.19 -1.27 -1.88
N LEU A 20 -3.64 -0.48 -0.96
CA LEU A 20 -3.93 0.93 -0.80
C LEU A 20 -3.42 1.75 -2.00
N THR A 21 -2.19 1.50 -2.46
CA THR A 21 -1.62 2.11 -3.67
C THR A 21 -2.39 1.71 -4.92
N THR A 22 -2.70 0.42 -5.10
CA THR A 22 -3.39 -0.11 -6.29
C THR A 22 -4.82 0.43 -6.41
N ALA A 23 -5.58 0.47 -5.32
CA ALA A 23 -6.97 0.93 -5.37
C ALA A 23 -7.11 2.47 -5.33
N GLY A 24 -6.13 3.19 -4.78
CA GLY A 24 -6.21 4.63 -4.53
C GLY A 24 -7.37 5.04 -3.60
N ASN A 25 -8.05 4.08 -2.98
CA ASN A 25 -9.11 4.30 -2.01
C ASN A 25 -9.29 3.12 -1.04
N ILE A 26 -9.68 3.41 0.21
CA ILE A 26 -9.81 2.39 1.26
C ILE A 26 -10.89 1.32 0.97
N VAL A 27 -11.95 1.67 0.23
CA VAL A 27 -13.03 0.72 -0.08
C VAL A 27 -12.53 -0.31 -1.08
N GLY A 28 -11.93 0.15 -2.19
CA GLY A 28 -11.32 -0.71 -3.22
C GLY A 28 -10.16 -1.52 -2.66
N ALA A 29 -9.32 -0.93 -1.80
CA ALA A 29 -8.23 -1.67 -1.15
C ALA A 29 -8.76 -2.81 -0.26
N ALA A 30 -9.85 -2.56 0.49
CA ALA A 30 -10.48 -3.59 1.30
C ALA A 30 -11.09 -4.71 0.44
N SER A 31 -11.70 -4.35 -0.70
CA SER A 31 -12.22 -5.30 -1.68
C SER A 31 -11.12 -6.18 -2.28
N LEU A 32 -9.96 -5.60 -2.65
CA LEU A 32 -8.81 -6.36 -3.17
C LEU A 32 -8.28 -7.37 -2.14
N LEU A 33 -8.30 -7.00 -0.86
CA LEU A 33 -7.85 -7.86 0.24
C LEU A 33 -8.91 -8.86 0.71
N GLY A 34 -10.14 -8.81 0.19
CA GLY A 34 -11.25 -9.66 0.62
C GLY A 34 -11.70 -9.43 2.07
N ILE A 35 -11.50 -8.22 2.61
CA ILE A 35 -11.88 -7.85 3.98
C ILE A 35 -12.84 -6.65 4.01
N THR A 36 -13.42 -6.38 5.17
CA THR A 36 -14.26 -5.17 5.33
C THR A 36 -13.39 -3.92 5.43
N ARG A 37 -13.95 -2.77 5.00
CA ARG A 37 -13.34 -1.45 5.21
C ARG A 37 -12.96 -1.20 6.68
N HIS A 38 -13.78 -1.66 7.63
CA HIS A 38 -13.52 -1.53 9.06
C HIS A 38 -12.29 -2.34 9.50
N ALA A 39 -12.14 -3.56 8.99
CA ALA A 39 -10.96 -4.38 9.24
C ALA A 39 -9.70 -3.69 8.69
N LEU A 40 -9.75 -3.18 7.46
CA LEU A 40 -8.63 -2.46 6.85
C LEU A 40 -8.27 -1.18 7.63
N LYS A 41 -9.26 -0.40 8.06
CA LYS A 41 -9.02 0.80 8.89
C LYS A 41 -8.28 0.46 10.19
N ARG A 42 -8.65 -0.62 10.86
CA ARG A 42 -7.95 -1.07 12.08
C ARG A 42 -6.51 -1.48 11.80
N ARG A 43 -6.26 -2.18 10.68
CA ARG A 43 -4.90 -2.55 10.26
C ARG A 43 -4.03 -1.33 9.98
N ILE A 44 -4.57 -0.33 9.29
CA ILE A 44 -3.86 0.95 9.04
C ILE A 44 -3.42 1.61 10.36
N ILE A 45 -4.33 1.69 11.34
CA ILE A 45 -4.01 2.26 12.65
C ILE A 45 -2.97 1.41 13.40
N LYS A 46 -3.20 0.08 13.47
CA LYS A 46 -2.32 -0.85 14.19
C LYS A 46 -0.90 -0.83 13.62
N LEU A 47 -0.78 -0.81 12.30
CA LEU A 47 0.48 -0.84 11.57
C LEU A 47 1.09 0.55 11.42
N GLY A 48 0.38 1.64 11.77
CA GLY A 48 0.87 3.00 11.53
C GLY A 48 1.13 3.27 10.05
N LEU A 49 0.27 2.76 9.16
CA LEU A 49 0.36 3.03 7.73
C LEU A 49 -0.11 4.45 7.45
N GLU A 50 0.69 5.21 6.70
CA GLU A 50 0.26 6.51 6.21
C GLU A 50 -0.70 6.32 5.03
N TRP A 51 -1.94 6.74 5.20
CA TRP A 51 -2.92 6.74 4.12
C TRP A 51 -3.07 8.17 3.59
N PRO A 52 -2.78 8.44 2.31
CA PRO A 52 -3.07 9.74 1.73
C PRO A 52 -4.59 9.93 1.74
N ARG A 53 -5.08 10.69 2.73
CA ARG A 53 -6.43 11.23 2.67
C ARG A 53 -6.48 12.01 1.36
N ARG A 54 -7.30 11.53 0.43
CA ARG A 54 -7.54 12.13 -0.89
C ARG A 54 -7.67 13.65 -0.69
N GLY A 55 -6.62 14.37 -1.08
CA GLY A 55 -6.35 15.74 -0.65
C GLY A 55 -4.93 16.21 -1.01
N GLY A 56 -3.98 15.29 -1.17
CA GLY A 56 -2.67 15.63 -1.72
C GLY A 56 -1.87 14.41 -2.13
N GLN A 57 -1.98 14.00 -3.39
CA GLN A 57 -0.95 13.25 -4.14
C GLN A 57 -1.41 13.10 -5.59
N SER A 58 -1.39 14.23 -6.30
CA SER A 58 -1.03 14.29 -7.70
C SER A 58 0.42 14.77 -7.73
N ALA A 59 1.41 13.87 -7.63
CA ALA A 59 2.84 14.13 -7.89
C ALA A 59 3.70 12.90 -7.55
N ALA A 60 3.61 11.82 -8.33
CA ALA A 60 4.70 10.84 -8.46
C ALA A 60 4.41 9.84 -9.60
N VAL A 61 4.01 10.34 -10.77
CA VAL A 61 4.03 9.53 -12.00
C VAL A 61 4.65 10.37 -13.11
N SER A 62 5.98 10.42 -13.14
CA SER A 62 6.81 10.58 -14.36
C SER A 62 8.28 10.75 -13.97
N ALA A 63 8.99 9.64 -13.76
CA ALA A 63 10.45 9.59 -13.89
C ALA A 63 10.90 8.13 -14.06
N SER A 64 10.66 7.56 -15.23
CA SER A 64 11.46 6.44 -15.77
C SER A 64 10.99 6.05 -17.18
N ALA A 65 11.53 6.74 -18.18
CA ALA A 65 11.69 6.34 -19.59
C ALA A 65 12.19 7.61 -20.32
N SER A 66 13.35 7.70 -20.96
CA SER A 66 14.12 6.69 -21.68
C SER A 66 15.55 7.20 -21.89
N ALA A 67 16.53 6.30 -21.77
CA ALA A 67 17.85 6.46 -22.39
C ALA A 67 17.75 6.07 -23.88
N HIS A 68 18.17 6.95 -24.79
CA HIS A 68 18.48 6.69 -26.21
C HIS A 68 19.30 7.89 -26.71
N THR A 69 20.64 7.88 -26.70
CA THR A 69 21.59 7.34 -27.69
C THR A 69 21.61 8.11 -29.03
N SER A 70 22.81 8.65 -29.31
CA SER A 70 23.37 9.25 -30.54
C SER A 70 23.23 10.76 -30.73
#